data_AF-A0A1Q5Q9M7-F1
#
_entry.id   AF-A0A1Q5Q9M7-F1
#
_cell.length_a   1.000
_cell.length_b   1.000
_cell.length_c   1.000
_cell.angle_alpha   90.00
_cell.angle_beta   90.00
_cell.angle_gamma   90.00
#
_symmetry.space_group_name_H-M   'P 1'
#
loop_
_entity.id
_entity.type
_entity.pdbx_description
1 polymer ?
#
loop_
_entity_poly.entity_id
_entity_poly.type
_entity_poly.pdbx_seq_one_letter_code
_entity_poly.pdbx_strand_id
1 'polypeptide(L)'
;MASSSLVASIIRVAPLATSSAALMCSATQHITMISIINPRIPPTTRHSLWYPFFISYKRVVFLSAPCHLSTILFSLLNLGYSSTSSFTWLAAIFFVFAHAYPLRVGLEHFNLTAEDWQRKSPEEGYRFLKGFVDVNGWRLILIDLPGWICVFAAVAVHLRF
;
A
#
# COMPACT_ATOMS: atom_id res chain seq x y z
N MET A 1 -15.81 33.08 14.88
CA MET A 1 -15.22 31.84 14.32
C MET A 1 -16.01 31.50 13.07
N ALA A 2 -15.45 31.70 11.88
CA ALA A 2 -16.13 31.32 10.64
C ALA A 2 -16.28 29.79 10.62
N SER A 3 -17.46 29.28 10.32
CA SER A 3 -17.66 27.85 10.11
C SER A 3 -16.72 27.40 8.99
N SER A 4 -15.80 26.48 9.30
CA SER A 4 -15.02 25.83 8.25
C SER A 4 -16.01 25.14 7.32
N SER A 5 -15.97 25.43 6.03
CA SER A 5 -16.82 24.74 5.07
C SER A 5 -16.61 23.23 5.18
N LEU A 6 -17.65 22.45 4.93
CA LEU A 6 -17.56 20.97 4.90
C LEU A 6 -16.39 20.50 4.03
N VAL A 7 -16.18 21.18 2.90
CA VAL A 7 -15.06 20.94 1.97
C VAL A 7 -13.70 21.11 2.66
N ALA A 8 -13.51 22.18 3.43
CA ALA A 8 -12.27 22.39 4.18
C ALA A 8 -12.06 21.25 5.18
N SER A 9 -13.08 20.88 5.96
CA SER A 9 -12.98 19.75 6.91
C SER A 9 -12.62 18.43 6.22
N ILE A 10 -13.21 18.14 5.06
CA ILE A 10 -12.88 16.95 4.26
C ILE A 10 -11.41 16.98 3.85
N ILE A 11 -10.92 18.08 3.27
CA ILE A 11 -9.52 18.20 2.83
C ILE A 11 -8.56 17.94 4.00
N ARG A 12 -8.87 18.42 5.21
CA ARG A 12 -8.01 18.26 6.39
C ARG A 12 -7.84 16.82 6.83
N VAL A 13 -8.90 16.01 6.75
CA VAL A 13 -8.91 14.63 7.28
C VAL A 13 -8.76 13.56 6.20
N ALA A 14 -9.01 13.91 4.93
CA ALA A 14 -8.94 12.99 3.81
C ALA A 14 -7.60 12.24 3.70
N PRO A 15 -6.41 12.85 3.92
CA PRO A 15 -5.14 12.12 3.91
C PRO A 15 -5.13 10.95 4.89
N LEU A 16 -5.72 11.12 6.08
CA LEU A 16 -5.78 10.07 7.09
C LEU A 16 -6.68 8.92 6.64
N ALA A 17 -7.85 9.22 6.07
CA ALA A 17 -8.74 8.18 5.56
C ALA A 17 -8.08 7.37 4.42
N THR A 18 -7.49 8.06 3.45
CA THR A 18 -6.89 7.41 2.27
C THR A 18 -5.61 6.66 2.62
N SER A 19 -4.76 7.20 3.51
CA SER A 19 -3.56 6.50 4.00
C SER A 19 -3.89 5.30 4.89
N SER A 20 -4.95 5.37 5.70
CA SER A 20 -5.41 4.23 6.52
C SER A 20 -5.93 3.10 5.63
N ALA A 21 -6.72 3.41 4.60
CA ALA A 21 -7.16 2.43 3.62
C ALA A 21 -5.98 1.75 2.91
N ALA A 22 -4.96 2.53 2.52
CA ALA A 22 -3.75 2.00 1.91
C ALA A 22 -2.96 1.09 2.87
N LEU A 23 -2.78 1.49 4.13
CA LEU A 23 -2.10 0.68 5.14
C LEU A 23 -2.85 -0.63 5.42
N MET A 24 -4.17 -0.57 5.59
CA MET A 24 -5.03 -1.74 5.78
C MET A 24 -4.91 -2.70 4.59
N CYS A 25 -4.94 -2.18 3.37
CA CYS A 25 -4.75 -2.96 2.15
C CYS A 25 -3.37 -3.65 2.13
N SER A 26 -2.31 -2.91 2.42
CA SER A 26 -0.94 -3.45 2.46
C SER A 26 -0.78 -4.55 3.51
N ALA A 27 -1.35 -4.35 4.71
CA ALA A 27 -1.30 -5.31 5.81
C ALA A 27 -2.10 -6.58 5.50
N THR A 28 -3.34 -6.45 5.01
CA THR A 28 -4.16 -7.61 4.61
C THR A 28 -3.55 -8.37 3.44
N GLN A 29 -2.97 -7.67 2.46
CA GLN A 29 -2.20 -8.29 1.39
C GLN A 29 -1.02 -9.11 1.97
N HIS A 30 -0.24 -8.54 2.90
CA HIS A 30 0.89 -9.23 3.52
C HIS A 30 0.46 -10.51 4.27
N ILE A 31 -0.57 -10.41 5.11
CA ILE A 31 -1.09 -11.55 5.89
C ILE A 31 -1.60 -12.65 4.96
N THR A 32 -2.33 -12.27 3.90
CA THR A 32 -2.83 -13.21 2.90
C THR A 32 -1.67 -13.96 2.23
N MET A 33 -0.62 -13.24 1.84
CA MET A 33 0.53 -13.81 1.17
C MET A 33 1.36 -14.74 2.05
N ILE A 34 1.57 -14.39 3.33
CA ILE A 34 2.23 -15.28 4.29
C ILE A 34 1.42 -16.56 4.48
N SER A 35 0.08 -16.45 4.53
CA SER A 35 -0.81 -17.59 4.72
C SER A 35 -0.74 -18.60 3.57
N ILE A 36 -0.57 -18.13 2.33
CA ILE A 36 -0.48 -18.99 1.13
C ILE A 36 0.90 -19.62 0.92
N ILE A 37 1.97 -19.11 1.55
CA ILE A 37 3.31 -19.72 1.49
C ILE A 37 3.57 -20.70 2.65
N ASN A 38 2.57 -20.91 3.52
CA ASN A 38 2.68 -21.74 4.71
C ASN A 38 3.23 -23.15 4.38
N PRO A 39 4.33 -23.59 5.02
CA PRO A 39 4.95 -24.88 4.74
C PRO A 39 4.06 -26.08 5.07
N ARG A 40 2.99 -25.89 5.86
CA ARG A 40 2.00 -26.94 6.15
C ARG A 40 1.11 -27.29 4.96
N ILE A 41 1.07 -26.45 3.93
CA ILE A 41 0.30 -26.73 2.71
C ILE A 41 1.22 -27.51 1.74
N PRO A 42 0.76 -28.63 1.16
CA PRO A 42 1.56 -29.39 0.18
C PRO A 42 2.06 -28.51 -0.97
N PRO A 43 3.30 -28.69 -1.48
CA PRO A 43 3.89 -27.83 -2.52
C PRO A 43 3.04 -27.71 -3.79
N THR A 44 2.43 -28.81 -4.24
CA THR A 44 1.56 -28.85 -5.43
C THR A 44 0.28 -28.04 -5.22
N THR A 45 -0.34 -28.15 -4.04
CA THR A 45 -1.53 -27.37 -3.66
C THR A 45 -1.19 -25.88 -3.52
N ARG A 46 -0.04 -25.54 -2.95
CA ARG A 46 0.42 -24.13 -2.90
C ARG A 46 0.55 -23.57 -4.30
N HIS A 47 1.24 -24.28 -5.19
CA HIS A 47 1.50 -23.84 -6.56
C HIS A 47 0.22 -23.57 -7.38
N SER A 48 -0.85 -24.33 -7.18
CA SER A 48 -2.13 -24.08 -7.89
C SER A 48 -2.90 -22.87 -7.36
N LEU A 49 -2.75 -22.52 -6.07
CA LEU A 49 -3.45 -21.38 -5.44
C LEU A 49 -2.84 -20.01 -5.79
N TRP A 50 -1.57 -20.00 -6.20
CA TRP A 50 -0.79 -18.79 -6.39
C TRP A 50 -1.15 -18.00 -7.65
N TYR A 51 -1.49 -18.67 -8.75
CA TYR A 51 -1.87 -17.96 -9.99
C TYR A 51 -3.19 -17.17 -9.86
N PRO A 52 -4.27 -17.73 -9.29
CA PRO A 52 -5.48 -16.95 -8.97
C PRO A 52 -5.20 -15.73 -8.08
N PHE A 53 -4.24 -15.85 -7.15
CA PHE A 53 -3.80 -14.73 -6.32
C PHE A 53 -3.16 -13.62 -7.19
N PHE A 54 -2.26 -13.95 -8.13
CA PHE A 54 -1.66 -12.95 -9.03
C PHE A 54 -2.68 -12.21 -9.90
N ILE A 55 -3.68 -12.92 -10.43
CA ILE A 55 -4.79 -12.29 -11.16
C ILE A 55 -5.52 -11.28 -10.26
N SER A 56 -5.81 -11.68 -9.01
CA SER A 56 -6.51 -10.83 -8.06
C SER A 56 -5.66 -9.64 -7.61
N TYR A 57 -4.35 -9.82 -7.51
CA TYR A 57 -3.41 -8.76 -7.13
C TYR A 57 -3.44 -7.57 -8.10
N LYS A 58 -3.67 -7.81 -9.41
CA LYS A 58 -3.91 -6.71 -10.38
C LYS A 58 -5.04 -5.81 -9.95
N ARG A 59 -6.17 -6.42 -9.58
CA ARG A 59 -7.37 -5.69 -9.14
C ARG A 59 -7.06 -4.89 -7.87
N VAL A 60 -6.30 -5.46 -6.94
CA VAL A 60 -5.86 -4.77 -5.73
C VAL A 60 -5.02 -3.53 -6.05
N VAL A 61 -4.08 -3.61 -7.00
CA VAL A 61 -3.29 -2.43 -7.40
C VAL A 61 -4.15 -1.37 -8.07
N PHE A 62 -5.08 -1.74 -8.96
CA PHE A 62 -6.01 -0.79 -9.57
C PHE A 62 -6.92 -0.10 -8.54
N LEU A 63 -7.32 -0.81 -7.48
CA LEU A 63 -8.16 -0.26 -6.42
C LEU A 63 -7.37 0.55 -5.39
N SER A 64 -6.10 0.22 -5.14
CA SER A 64 -5.28 0.90 -4.13
C SER A 64 -4.52 2.11 -4.68
N ALA A 65 -4.13 2.12 -5.95
CA ALA A 65 -3.43 3.24 -6.57
C ALA A 65 -4.17 4.59 -6.41
N PRO A 66 -5.51 4.68 -6.59
CA PRO A 66 -6.26 5.90 -6.31
C PRO A 66 -6.11 6.38 -4.86
N CYS A 67 -6.05 5.48 -3.86
CA CYS A 67 -5.86 5.87 -2.46
C CYS A 67 -4.50 6.56 -2.24
N HIS A 68 -3.43 6.06 -2.86
CA HIS A 68 -2.11 6.69 -2.78
C HIS A 68 -2.10 8.07 -3.46
N LEU A 69 -2.68 8.17 -4.65
CA LEU A 69 -2.78 9.44 -5.39
C LEU A 69 -3.62 10.47 -4.63
N SER A 70 -4.76 10.07 -4.08
CA SER A 70 -5.59 10.93 -3.23
C SER A 70 -4.84 11.37 -1.97
N THR A 71 -4.08 10.48 -1.34
CA THR A 71 -3.25 10.84 -0.16
C THR A 71 -2.24 11.93 -0.51
N ILE A 72 -1.54 11.79 -1.66
CA ILE A 72 -0.60 12.81 -2.15
C ILE A 72 -1.34 14.12 -2.42
N LEU A 73 -2.44 14.08 -3.18
CA LEU A 73 -3.22 15.27 -3.52
C LEU A 73 -3.69 16.03 -2.28
N PHE A 74 -4.32 15.34 -1.33
CA PHE A 74 -4.81 15.99 -0.12
C PHE A 74 -3.68 16.46 0.80
N SER A 75 -2.54 15.78 0.82
CA SER A 75 -1.36 16.24 1.56
C SER A 75 -0.77 17.51 0.95
N LEU A 76 -0.73 17.60 -0.39
CA LEU A 76 -0.33 18.82 -1.12
C LEU A 76 -1.29 19.98 -0.87
N LEU A 77 -2.60 19.72 -0.87
CA LEU A 77 -3.60 20.74 -0.52
C LEU A 77 -3.37 21.23 0.92
N ASN A 78 -3.18 20.33 1.88
CA ASN A 78 -2.92 20.75 3.26
C ASN A 78 -1.59 21.50 3.40
N LEU A 79 -0.58 21.24 2.58
CA LEU A 79 0.67 22.02 2.59
C LEU A 79 0.42 23.52 2.37
N GLY A 80 -0.58 23.89 1.56
CA GLY A 80 -0.95 25.28 1.29
C GLY A 80 -2.01 25.88 2.23
N TYR A 81 -2.75 25.07 2.98
CA TYR A 81 -3.90 25.51 3.79
C TYR A 81 -3.80 25.18 5.28
N SER A 82 -2.74 24.50 5.72
CA SER A 82 -2.53 24.06 7.10
C SER A 82 -1.51 24.94 7.84
N SER A 83 -1.74 25.11 9.15
CA SER A 83 -0.75 25.66 10.08
C SER A 83 0.29 24.62 10.52
N THR A 84 0.10 23.34 10.20
CA THR A 84 1.06 22.26 10.43
C THR A 84 2.31 22.48 9.58
N SER A 85 3.48 22.16 10.15
CA SER A 85 4.76 22.22 9.44
C SER A 85 4.72 21.53 8.08
N SER A 86 5.15 22.25 7.04
CA SER A 86 5.27 21.70 5.69
C SER A 86 6.18 20.47 5.65
N PHE A 87 7.16 20.37 6.56
CA PHE A 87 8.02 19.19 6.67
C PHE A 87 7.21 17.91 6.94
N THR A 88 6.17 17.96 7.77
CA THR A 88 5.35 16.80 8.09
C THR A 88 4.53 16.34 6.88
N TRP A 89 3.97 17.28 6.12
CA TRP A 89 3.25 16.99 4.88
C TRP A 89 4.18 16.46 3.79
N LEU A 90 5.38 17.02 3.65
CA LEU A 90 6.39 16.54 2.71
C LEU A 90 6.90 15.15 3.07
N ALA A 91 7.11 14.86 4.36
CA ALA A 91 7.48 13.52 4.82
C ALA A 91 6.39 12.50 4.50
N ALA A 92 5.12 12.83 4.76
CA ALA A 92 3.99 11.99 4.37
C ALA A 92 3.97 11.71 2.85
N ILE A 93 4.12 12.74 2.01
CA ILE A 93 4.20 12.60 0.55
C ILE A 93 5.37 11.70 0.14
N PHE A 94 6.55 11.91 0.74
CA PHE A 94 7.74 11.11 0.46
C PHE A 94 7.50 9.62 0.71
N PHE A 95 6.93 9.25 1.85
CA PHE A 95 6.63 7.85 2.15
C PHE A 95 5.58 7.26 1.20
N VAL A 96 4.54 8.03 0.84
CA VAL A 96 3.54 7.56 -0.13
C VAL A 96 4.15 7.37 -1.52
N PHE A 97 5.10 8.22 -1.94
CA PHE A 97 5.85 8.00 -3.17
C PHE A 97 6.76 6.78 -3.08
N ALA A 98 7.45 6.60 -1.94
CA ALA A 98 8.34 5.47 -1.72
C ALA A 98 7.60 4.12 -1.77
N HIS A 99 6.27 4.10 -1.54
CA HIS A 99 5.42 2.92 -1.74
C HIS A 99 5.56 2.31 -3.15
N ALA A 100 5.76 3.15 -4.17
CA ALA A 100 5.85 2.72 -5.56
C ALA A 100 7.12 1.88 -5.84
N TYR A 101 8.21 2.11 -5.10
CA TYR A 101 9.49 1.45 -5.38
C TYR A 101 9.43 -0.06 -5.11
N PRO A 102 8.95 -0.55 -3.96
CA PRO A 102 8.73 -1.99 -3.77
C PRO A 102 7.63 -2.56 -4.68
N LEU A 103 6.63 -1.74 -5.06
CA LEU A 103 5.56 -2.15 -5.97
C LEU A 103 6.08 -2.56 -7.35
N ARG A 104 7.19 -1.97 -7.83
CA ARG A 104 7.78 -2.33 -9.13
C ARG A 104 8.10 -3.82 -9.26
N VAL A 105 8.52 -4.46 -8.16
CA VAL A 105 8.80 -5.90 -8.11
C VAL A 105 7.50 -6.69 -8.24
N GLY A 106 6.39 -6.17 -7.69
CA GLY A 106 5.07 -6.74 -7.92
C GLY A 106 4.59 -6.60 -9.36
N LEU A 107 4.90 -5.48 -10.02
CA LEU A 107 4.48 -5.19 -11.40
C LEU A 107 5.15 -6.10 -12.44
N GLU A 108 6.39 -6.54 -12.22
CA GLU A 108 7.05 -7.54 -13.08
C GLU A 108 6.22 -8.83 -13.19
N HIS A 109 5.43 -9.12 -12.16
CA HIS A 109 4.59 -10.31 -12.04
C HIS A 109 3.15 -10.08 -12.51
N PHE A 110 2.80 -8.86 -12.92
CA PHE A 110 1.50 -8.57 -13.54
C PHE A 110 1.39 -9.21 -14.91
N ASN A 111 2.47 -9.32 -15.67
CA ASN A 111 2.36 -9.85 -17.03
C ASN A 111 2.41 -11.37 -17.09
N LEU A 112 2.42 -12.04 -15.94
CA LEU A 112 2.43 -13.49 -15.85
C LEU A 112 1.13 -14.07 -16.44
N THR A 113 1.25 -14.86 -17.49
CA THR A 113 0.12 -15.59 -18.08
C THR A 113 -0.09 -16.94 -17.40
N ALA A 114 -1.24 -17.58 -17.64
CA ALA A 114 -1.52 -18.92 -17.13
C ALA A 114 -0.50 -19.93 -17.69
N GLU A 115 -0.15 -19.80 -18.97
CA GLU A 115 0.85 -20.66 -19.62
C GLU A 115 2.23 -20.47 -19.00
N ASP A 116 2.66 -19.23 -18.75
CA ASP A 116 3.95 -18.95 -18.10
C ASP A 116 4.00 -19.49 -16.68
N TRP A 117 2.87 -19.50 -15.97
CA TRP A 117 2.78 -20.07 -14.63
C TRP A 117 2.90 -21.60 -14.65
N GLN A 118 2.18 -22.28 -15.54
CA GLN A 118 2.21 -23.74 -15.65
C GLN A 118 3.59 -24.29 -16.04
N ARG A 119 4.43 -23.45 -16.67
CA ARG A 119 5.82 -23.80 -17.00
C ARG A 119 6.77 -23.73 -15.80
N LYS A 120 6.37 -23.11 -14.68
CA LYS A 120 7.22 -22.95 -13.49
C LYS A 120 7.13 -24.19 -12.62
N SER A 121 8.29 -24.65 -12.14
CA SER A 121 8.32 -25.67 -11.09
C SER A 121 7.74 -25.12 -9.77
N PRO A 122 7.26 -25.99 -8.86
CA PRO A 122 6.81 -25.57 -7.53
C PRO A 122 7.86 -24.75 -6.76
N GLU A 123 9.14 -25.09 -6.91
CA GLU A 123 10.25 -24.40 -6.23
C GLU A 123 10.51 -23.00 -6.82
N GLU A 124 10.41 -22.83 -8.14
CA GLU A 124 10.47 -21.51 -8.77
C GLU A 124 9.29 -20.63 -8.33
N GLY A 125 8.08 -21.20 -8.30
CA GLY A 125 6.90 -20.49 -7.78
C GLY A 125 7.05 -20.10 -6.31
N TYR A 126 7.67 -20.96 -5.50
CA TYR A 126 7.91 -20.68 -4.09
C TYR A 126 8.89 -19.52 -3.90
N ARG A 127 10.06 -19.58 -4.54
CA ARG A 127 11.08 -18.52 -4.46
C ARG A 127 10.53 -17.17 -4.89
N PHE A 128 9.75 -17.17 -5.96
CA PHE A 128 9.07 -15.99 -6.47
C PHE A 128 8.13 -15.35 -5.44
N LEU A 129 7.23 -16.14 -4.86
CA LEU A 129 6.30 -15.63 -3.86
C LEU A 129 6.97 -15.25 -2.55
N LYS A 130 8.00 -15.99 -2.15
CA LYS A 130 8.78 -15.64 -0.97
C LYS A 130 9.44 -14.27 -1.14
N GLY A 131 10.05 -14.03 -2.30
CA GLY A 131 10.61 -12.71 -2.64
C GLY A 131 9.56 -11.61 -2.59
N PHE A 132 8.36 -11.87 -3.12
CA PHE A 132 7.27 -10.91 -3.08
C PHE A 132 6.76 -10.63 -1.65
N VAL A 133 6.61 -11.67 -0.83
CA VAL A 133 6.23 -11.57 0.60
C VAL A 133 7.25 -10.73 1.36
N ASP A 134 8.54 -10.99 1.14
CA ASP A 134 9.62 -10.28 1.83
C ASP A 134 9.62 -8.80 1.48
N VAL A 135 9.60 -8.47 0.18
CA VAL A 135 9.54 -7.09 -0.30
C VAL A 135 8.30 -6.35 0.23
N ASN A 136 7.13 -7.02 0.25
CA ASN A 136 5.91 -6.43 0.79
C ASN A 136 5.98 -6.22 2.31
N GLY A 137 6.61 -7.13 3.05
CA GLY A 137 6.83 -6.99 4.49
C GLY A 137 7.73 -5.80 4.82
N TRP A 138 8.87 -5.69 4.12
CA TRP A 138 9.75 -4.53 4.23
C TRP A 138 9.03 -3.22 3.89
N ARG A 139 8.25 -3.19 2.80
CA ARG A 139 7.42 -2.03 2.44
C ARG A 139 6.45 -1.66 3.56
N LEU A 140 5.72 -2.64 4.11
CA LEU A 140 4.74 -2.39 5.16
C LEU A 140 5.37 -1.71 6.38
N ILE A 141 6.52 -2.20 6.83
CA ILE A 141 7.17 -1.74 8.08
C ILE A 141 8.02 -0.48 7.88
N LEU A 142 8.73 -0.35 6.77
CA LEU A 142 9.65 0.76 6.54
C LEU A 142 9.04 1.94 5.78
N ILE A 143 7.95 1.72 5.06
CA ILE A 143 7.36 2.72 4.17
C ILE A 143 5.91 3.03 4.58
N ASP A 144 5.03 2.04 4.53
CA ASP A 144 3.59 2.26 4.69
C ASP A 144 3.23 2.69 6.11
N LEU A 145 3.76 1.99 7.12
CA LEU A 145 3.51 2.30 8.52
C LEU A 145 4.12 3.66 8.92
N PRO A 146 5.41 3.98 8.65
CA PRO A 146 5.96 5.30 8.91
C PRO A 146 5.22 6.42 8.17
N GLY A 147 4.87 6.20 6.89
CA GLY A 147 4.09 7.16 6.12
C GLY A 147 2.72 7.44 6.73
N TRP A 148 2.02 6.39 7.17
CA TRP A 148 0.76 6.54 7.89
C TRP A 148 0.91 7.29 9.22
N ILE A 149 1.97 7.01 10.00
CA ILE A 149 2.27 7.73 11.25
C ILE A 149 2.49 9.22 10.96
N CYS A 150 3.23 9.56 9.90
CA CYS A 150 3.44 10.96 9.49
C CYS A 150 2.11 11.65 9.14
N VAL A 151 1.24 10.99 8.37
CA VAL A 151 -0.09 11.52 8.03
C VAL A 151 -0.94 11.70 9.29
N PHE A 152 -1.00 10.68 10.15
CA PHE A 152 -1.75 10.73 11.40
C PHE A 152 -1.29 11.90 12.27
N ALA A 153 0.03 12.05 12.46
CA ALA A 153 0.60 13.16 13.21
C ALA A 153 0.27 14.52 12.57
N ALA A 154 0.38 14.64 11.24
CA ALA A 154 0.06 15.87 10.53
C ALA A 154 -1.40 16.29 10.73
N VAL A 155 -2.34 15.35 10.57
CA VAL A 155 -3.77 15.59 10.74
C VAL A 155 -4.10 15.87 12.21
N ALA A 156 -3.53 15.12 13.16
CA ALA A 156 -3.77 15.33 14.58
C ALA A 156 -3.31 16.71 15.06
N VAL A 157 -2.15 17.19 14.58
CA VAL A 157 -1.68 18.56 14.86
C VAL A 157 -2.60 19.58 14.19
N HIS A 158 -2.97 19.35 12.92
CA HIS A 158 -3.83 20.26 12.15
C HIS A 158 -5.26 20.40 12.67
N LEU A 159 -5.75 19.43 13.45
CA LEU A 159 -7.07 19.49 14.08
C LEU A 159 -7.05 20.08 15.50
N ARG A 160 -5.87 20.17 16.13
CA ARG A 160 -5.70 20.73 17.48
C ARG A 160 -5.49 22.25 17.47
N PHE A 161 -5.15 22.82 16.33
CA PHE A 161 -4.87 24.25 16.10
C PHE A 161 -5.67 24.76 14.90
#